data_AF-A0A9Q0KH59-F1
#
_entry.id   AF-A0A9Q0KH59-F1
#
_cell.length_a   1.000
_cell.length_b   1.000
_cell.length_c   1.000
_cell.angle_alpha   90.00
_cell.angle_beta   90.00
_cell.angle_gamma   90.00
#
_symmetry.space_group_name_H-M   'P 1'
#
loop_
_entity.id
_entity.type
_entity.pdbx_description
1 polymer ?
#
loop_
_entity_poly.entity_id
_entity_poly.type
_entity_poly.pdbx_seq_one_letter_code
_entity_poly.pdbx_strand_id
1 'polypeptide(L)'
;MSVPSFSLCEHKRECRAGCVCTHPNHSFALFVNGILLGMATALETLCGQAFGAGHYDMMGIYLQRSWLVLLATATILLPFFIFTSPILRLLGQEEELSTMAGKISIWFIPIMYYFVFSMTLQMYLQAQRKNLIIGWLSSVSFVAHLNLSWLFVYKLNLGIPGAMVAMIISTWSLVIGQLIYVFGGWCPQTWRGFSKYAFADLWPVVKLSVSSGVMLCLEFWYNAVLVLLAGYMKNATIAVAALSICLNIIGWEFMISLGFLTGACVRVANELGSGDAKAAKFAIKINLCTSLSLGVIFSVLFLVFGHFLSYIFTSSTEVAKVVSSLSVLLALSVLLNSVQPVLSGVAVGAGWQSVVAYVNLGCYYLIGIPIGVLLGYVAKLDVKGIWTGMVCGVALQTLMLMWITWRTDWDAQV
;
A
#
# COMPACT_ATOMS: atom_id res chain seq x y z
N MET A 1 -34.94 -26.52 32.82
CA MET A 1 -34.83 -25.48 31.79
C MET A 1 -33.43 -25.52 31.23
N SER A 2 -33.27 -26.30 30.17
CA SER A 2 -32.04 -26.47 29.39
C SER A 2 -31.91 -25.30 28.41
N VAL A 3 -30.86 -24.51 28.57
CA VAL A 3 -30.46 -23.48 27.60
C VAL A 3 -29.79 -24.21 26.42
N PRO A 4 -30.29 -24.08 25.17
CA PRO A 4 -29.67 -24.75 24.04
C PRO A 4 -28.38 -24.04 23.64
N SER A 5 -27.27 -24.73 23.87
CA SER A 5 -25.94 -24.44 23.37
C SER A 5 -25.82 -24.84 21.90
N PHE A 6 -26.35 -24.04 20.96
CA PHE A 6 -26.14 -24.23 19.52
C PHE A 6 -26.29 -22.87 18.79
N SER A 7 -25.17 -22.19 18.51
CA SER A 7 -25.04 -21.14 17.48
C SER A 7 -23.60 -20.59 17.33
N LEU A 8 -22.72 -20.77 18.32
CA LEU A 8 -21.33 -20.28 18.23
C LEU A 8 -20.42 -21.08 17.27
N CYS A 9 -20.80 -22.31 16.90
CA CYS A 9 -19.96 -23.18 16.06
C CYS A 9 -20.14 -22.91 14.55
N GLU A 10 -21.35 -22.56 14.11
CA GLU A 10 -21.62 -22.19 12.70
C GLU A 10 -21.03 -20.83 12.37
N HIS A 11 -21.17 -19.83 13.25
CA HIS A 11 -20.61 -18.49 13.02
C HIS A 11 -19.07 -18.50 12.96
N LYS A 12 -18.41 -19.37 13.75
CA LYS A 12 -16.96 -19.62 13.62
C LYS A 12 -16.58 -20.33 12.32
N ARG A 13 -17.41 -21.23 11.79
CA ARG A 13 -17.15 -21.88 10.49
C ARG A 13 -17.33 -20.92 9.33
N GLU A 14 -18.37 -20.08 9.34
CA GLU A 14 -18.57 -19.03 8.33
C GLU A 14 -17.47 -17.95 8.40
N CYS A 15 -17.03 -17.53 9.59
CA CYS A 15 -15.87 -16.64 9.72
C CYS A 15 -14.56 -17.30 9.26
N ARG A 16 -14.37 -18.60 9.50
CA ARG A 16 -13.16 -19.34 9.07
C ARG A 16 -13.16 -19.57 7.56
N ALA A 17 -14.31 -19.92 6.98
CA ALA A 17 -14.51 -19.99 5.53
C ALA A 17 -14.35 -18.60 4.90
N GLY A 18 -14.87 -17.54 5.53
CA GLY A 18 -14.66 -16.14 5.14
C GLY A 18 -13.19 -15.73 5.16
N CYS A 19 -12.42 -16.06 6.20
CA CYS A 19 -10.97 -15.82 6.25
C CYS A 19 -10.19 -16.61 5.18
N VAL A 20 -10.58 -17.86 4.92
CA VAL A 20 -9.91 -18.70 3.90
C VAL A 20 -10.27 -18.26 2.47
N CYS A 21 -11.51 -17.82 2.23
CA CYS A 21 -11.99 -17.32 0.93
C CYS A 21 -11.61 -15.86 0.66
N THR A 22 -11.35 -15.08 1.71
CA THR A 22 -10.81 -13.73 1.57
C THR A 22 -9.36 -13.77 1.15
N HIS A 23 -8.56 -14.78 1.51
CA HIS A 23 -7.15 -14.84 1.13
C HIS A 23 -6.89 -14.78 -0.40
N PRO A 24 -7.53 -15.61 -1.26
CA PRO A 24 -7.34 -15.54 -2.71
C PRO A 24 -7.86 -14.23 -3.32
N ASN A 25 -9.02 -13.75 -2.85
CA ASN A 25 -9.60 -12.47 -3.29
C ASN A 25 -8.76 -11.28 -2.84
N HIS A 26 -8.17 -11.35 -1.65
CA HIS A 26 -7.27 -10.36 -1.11
C HIS A 26 -5.99 -10.32 -1.95
N SER A 27 -5.47 -11.47 -2.41
CA SER A 27 -4.33 -11.51 -3.34
C SER A 27 -4.62 -10.85 -4.69
N PHE A 28 -5.78 -11.13 -5.32
CA PHE A 28 -6.14 -10.46 -6.58
C PHE A 28 -6.48 -8.98 -6.38
N ALA A 29 -7.17 -8.63 -5.29
CA ALA A 29 -7.44 -7.25 -4.94
C ALA A 29 -6.14 -6.48 -4.66
N LEU A 30 -5.19 -7.06 -3.93
CA LEU A 30 -3.85 -6.49 -3.71
C LEU A 30 -3.10 -6.29 -5.03
N PHE A 31 -3.16 -7.27 -5.94
CA PHE A 31 -2.53 -7.18 -7.25
C PHE A 31 -3.10 -6.01 -8.08
N VAL A 32 -4.42 -5.96 -8.25
CA VAL A 32 -5.07 -4.92 -9.06
C VAL A 32 -4.98 -3.55 -8.40
N ASN A 33 -5.28 -3.46 -7.10
CA ASN A 33 -5.21 -2.19 -6.37
C ASN A 33 -3.77 -1.71 -6.24
N GLY A 34 -2.78 -2.60 -6.18
CA GLY A 34 -1.36 -2.24 -6.20
C GLY A 34 -0.94 -1.57 -7.51
N ILE A 35 -1.40 -2.07 -8.65
CA ILE A 35 -1.18 -1.44 -9.96
C ILE A 35 -1.82 -0.05 -9.98
N LEU A 36 -3.09 0.06 -9.58
CA LEU A 36 -3.81 1.34 -9.59
C LEU A 36 -3.18 2.36 -8.64
N LEU A 37 -2.77 1.92 -7.44
CA LEU A 37 -2.07 2.75 -6.46
C LEU A 37 -0.75 3.27 -7.03
N GLY A 38 0.08 2.38 -7.59
CA GLY A 38 1.35 2.77 -8.18
C GLY A 38 1.17 3.68 -9.38
N MET A 39 0.17 3.45 -10.24
CA MET A 39 -0.09 4.34 -11.37
C MET A 39 -0.62 5.71 -10.95
N ALA A 40 -1.35 5.79 -9.83
CA ALA A 40 -1.87 7.04 -9.30
C ALA A 40 -0.77 7.95 -8.74
N THR A 41 0.31 7.42 -8.15
CA THR A 41 1.39 8.24 -7.55
C THR A 41 2.10 9.15 -8.56
N ALA A 42 2.04 8.84 -9.86
CA ALA A 42 2.49 9.75 -10.91
C ALA A 42 1.80 11.13 -10.86
N LEU A 43 0.54 11.17 -10.38
CA LEU A 43 -0.19 12.42 -10.17
C LEU A 43 0.44 13.27 -9.06
N GLU A 44 1.06 12.67 -8.03
CA GLU A 44 1.77 13.44 -6.99
C GLU A 44 2.93 14.23 -7.61
N THR A 45 3.71 13.63 -8.51
CA THR A 45 4.79 14.31 -9.23
C THR A 45 4.22 15.46 -10.08
N LEU A 46 3.23 15.15 -10.94
CA LEU A 46 2.69 16.11 -11.90
C LEU A 46 1.98 17.29 -11.21
N CYS A 47 1.09 17.00 -10.25
CA CYS A 47 0.40 18.04 -9.50
C CYS A 47 1.34 18.78 -8.55
N GLY A 48 2.28 18.10 -7.91
CA GLY A 48 3.22 18.71 -6.98
C GLY A 48 4.15 19.71 -7.68
N GLN A 49 4.77 19.30 -8.78
CA GLN A 49 5.63 20.18 -9.59
C GLN A 49 4.83 21.32 -10.21
N ALA A 50 3.63 21.06 -10.75
CA ALA A 50 2.77 22.11 -11.28
C ALA A 50 2.34 23.13 -10.21
N PHE A 51 2.01 22.66 -9.00
CA PHE A 51 1.68 23.54 -7.87
C PHE A 51 2.88 24.38 -7.44
N GLY A 52 4.07 23.76 -7.36
CA GLY A 52 5.34 24.46 -7.08
C GLY A 52 5.64 25.56 -8.09
N ALA A 53 5.43 25.29 -9.38
CA ALA A 53 5.67 26.23 -10.48
C ALA A 53 4.61 27.33 -10.62
N GLY A 54 3.53 27.28 -9.81
CA GLY A 54 2.40 28.20 -9.93
C GLY A 54 1.47 27.92 -11.12
N HIS A 55 1.64 26.80 -11.82
CA HIS A 55 0.78 26.33 -12.92
C HIS A 55 -0.48 25.63 -12.37
N TYR A 56 -1.26 26.35 -11.57
CA TYR A 56 -2.41 25.81 -10.85
C TYR A 56 -3.49 25.25 -11.77
N ASP A 57 -3.72 25.88 -12.92
CA ASP A 57 -4.70 25.47 -13.92
C ASP A 57 -4.42 24.07 -14.49
N MET A 58 -3.13 23.72 -14.62
CA MET A 58 -2.71 22.39 -15.09
C MET A 58 -3.03 21.26 -14.10
N MET A 59 -3.15 21.55 -12.80
CA MET A 59 -3.44 20.51 -11.81
C MET A 59 -4.78 19.82 -12.04
N GLY A 60 -5.83 20.61 -12.34
CA GLY A 60 -7.16 20.07 -12.66
C GLY A 60 -7.15 19.26 -13.96
N ILE A 61 -6.29 19.63 -14.92
CA ILE A 61 -6.09 18.89 -16.17
C ILE A 61 -5.36 17.57 -15.88
N TYR A 62 -4.30 17.57 -15.07
CA TYR A 62 -3.60 16.34 -14.69
C TYR A 62 -4.49 15.38 -13.91
N LEU A 63 -5.33 15.88 -13.00
CA LEU A 63 -6.33 15.05 -12.30
C LEU A 63 -7.27 14.35 -13.29
N GLN A 64 -7.78 15.08 -14.28
CA GLN A 64 -8.65 14.51 -15.32
C GLN A 64 -7.89 13.50 -16.21
N ARG A 65 -6.64 13.79 -16.61
CA ARG A 65 -5.79 12.86 -17.37
C ARG A 65 -5.56 11.57 -16.60
N SER A 66 -5.23 11.67 -15.30
CA SER A 66 -5.05 10.50 -14.44
C SER A 66 -6.34 9.70 -14.26
N TRP A 67 -7.51 10.33 -14.16
CA TRP A 67 -8.79 9.61 -14.22
C TRP A 67 -8.98 8.84 -15.52
N LEU A 68 -8.71 9.46 -16.67
CA LEU A 68 -8.82 8.76 -17.96
C LEU A 68 -7.91 7.53 -18.03
N VAL A 69 -6.64 7.69 -17.66
CA VAL A 69 -5.66 6.60 -17.68
C VAL A 69 -6.05 5.50 -16.69
N LEU A 70 -6.35 5.84 -15.44
CA LEU A 70 -6.66 4.86 -14.40
C LEU A 70 -8.02 4.19 -14.59
N LEU A 71 -9.03 4.88 -15.13
CA LEU A 71 -10.31 4.25 -15.47
C LEU A 71 -10.15 3.27 -16.64
N ALA A 72 -9.33 3.62 -17.64
CA ALA A 72 -9.01 2.69 -18.72
C ALA A 72 -8.27 1.46 -18.19
N THR A 73 -7.25 1.65 -17.34
CA THR A 73 -6.53 0.55 -16.69
C THR A 73 -7.45 -0.30 -15.81
N ALA A 74 -8.28 0.31 -14.95
CA ALA A 74 -9.22 -0.39 -14.09
C ALA A 74 -10.21 -1.23 -14.93
N THR A 75 -10.66 -0.70 -16.07
CA THR A 75 -11.54 -1.42 -17.01
C THR A 75 -10.82 -2.60 -17.67
N ILE A 76 -9.54 -2.46 -18.02
CA ILE A 76 -8.70 -3.57 -18.53
C ILE A 76 -8.50 -4.65 -17.47
N LEU A 77 -8.40 -4.27 -16.19
CA LEU A 77 -8.20 -5.19 -15.06
C LEU A 77 -9.51 -5.80 -14.53
N LEU A 78 -10.67 -5.24 -14.89
CA LEU A 78 -12.00 -5.72 -14.48
C LEU A 78 -12.23 -7.23 -14.68
N PRO A 79 -11.78 -7.86 -15.79
CA PRO A 79 -11.94 -9.30 -16.00
C PRO A 79 -11.34 -10.16 -14.87
N PHE A 80 -10.30 -9.70 -14.16
CA PHE A 80 -9.75 -10.45 -13.02
C PHE A 80 -10.77 -10.68 -11.91
N PHE A 81 -11.66 -9.72 -11.67
CA PHE A 81 -12.72 -9.84 -10.67
C PHE A 81 -13.91 -10.67 -11.20
N ILE A 82 -14.32 -10.44 -12.45
CA ILE A 82 -15.45 -11.16 -13.05
C ILE A 82 -15.14 -12.66 -13.20
N PHE A 83 -13.91 -12.98 -13.63
CA PHE A 83 -13.47 -14.35 -13.91
C PHE A 83 -12.64 -14.96 -12.78
N THR A 84 -12.75 -14.46 -11.55
CA THR A 84 -11.99 -15.00 -10.42
C THR A 84 -12.20 -16.51 -10.22
N SER A 85 -13.44 -17.00 -10.26
CA SER A 85 -13.73 -18.44 -10.08
C SER A 85 -13.02 -19.31 -11.12
N PRO A 86 -13.17 -19.10 -12.44
CA PRO A 86 -12.46 -19.90 -13.44
C PRO A 86 -10.95 -19.72 -13.39
N ILE A 87 -10.44 -18.52 -13.08
CA ILE A 87 -8.99 -18.29 -12.90
C ILE A 87 -8.44 -19.13 -11.74
N LEU A 88 -9.12 -19.17 -10.59
CA LEU A 88 -8.68 -19.95 -9.44
C LEU A 88 -8.71 -21.46 -9.70
N ARG A 89 -9.73 -21.95 -10.41
CA ARG A 89 -9.80 -23.35 -10.86
C ARG A 89 -8.64 -23.70 -11.78
N LEU A 90 -8.30 -22.82 -12.72
CA LEU A 90 -7.14 -22.99 -13.60
C LEU A 90 -5.82 -23.05 -12.81
N LEU A 91 -5.73 -22.28 -11.73
CA LEU A 91 -4.59 -22.30 -10.80
C LEU A 91 -4.60 -23.51 -9.83
N GLY A 92 -5.54 -24.44 -9.98
CA GLY A 92 -5.61 -25.67 -9.21
C GLY A 92 -6.27 -25.55 -7.83
N GLN A 93 -7.02 -24.47 -7.57
CA GLN A 93 -7.80 -24.35 -6.34
C GLN A 93 -9.05 -25.23 -6.34
N GLU A 94 -9.49 -25.65 -5.15
CA GLU A 94 -10.70 -26.45 -4.99
C GLU A 94 -11.95 -25.71 -5.51
N GLU A 95 -12.90 -26.49 -6.05
CA GLU A 95 -14.12 -25.98 -6.71
C GLU A 95 -14.97 -25.12 -5.77
N GLU A 96 -15.13 -25.56 -4.52
CA GLU A 96 -15.93 -24.86 -3.51
C GLU A 96 -15.32 -23.51 -3.15
N LEU A 97 -13.99 -23.49 -2.87
CA LEU A 97 -13.24 -22.27 -2.57
C LEU A 97 -13.26 -21.29 -3.74
N SER A 98 -13.03 -21.78 -4.95
CA SER A 98 -13.04 -20.95 -6.17
C SER A 98 -14.40 -20.31 -6.42
N THR A 99 -15.48 -21.05 -6.17
CA THR A 99 -16.85 -20.57 -6.34
C THR A 99 -17.23 -19.51 -5.32
N MET A 100 -16.86 -19.71 -4.05
CA MET A 100 -17.07 -18.69 -3.00
C MET A 100 -16.24 -17.44 -3.27
N ALA A 101 -14.97 -17.60 -3.66
CA ALA A 101 -14.09 -16.50 -4.01
C ALA A 101 -14.68 -15.67 -5.17
N GLY A 102 -15.18 -16.32 -6.22
CA GLY A 102 -15.86 -15.65 -7.33
C GLY A 102 -17.07 -14.81 -6.90
N LYS A 103 -17.90 -15.30 -5.97
CA LYS A 103 -19.05 -14.53 -5.45
C LYS A 103 -18.62 -13.27 -4.69
N ILE A 104 -17.59 -13.38 -3.86
CA ILE A 104 -17.05 -12.24 -3.09
C ILE A 104 -16.31 -11.26 -4.00
N SER A 105 -15.61 -11.76 -5.02
CA SER A 105 -14.80 -10.96 -5.94
C SER A 105 -15.59 -9.85 -6.65
N ILE A 106 -16.84 -10.11 -7.02
CA ILE A 106 -17.71 -9.11 -7.67
C ILE A 106 -17.93 -7.88 -6.76
N TRP A 107 -17.97 -8.05 -5.44
CA TRP A 107 -18.09 -6.94 -4.49
C TRP A 107 -16.85 -6.04 -4.44
N PHE A 108 -15.71 -6.49 -4.97
CA PHE A 108 -14.51 -5.65 -5.09
C PHE A 108 -14.52 -4.76 -6.33
N ILE A 109 -15.44 -4.94 -7.28
CA ILE A 109 -15.54 -4.08 -8.47
C ILE A 109 -15.80 -2.62 -8.08
N PRO A 110 -16.80 -2.28 -7.23
CA PRO A 110 -16.98 -0.90 -6.76
C PRO A 110 -15.78 -0.37 -5.96
N ILE A 111 -15.07 -1.25 -5.25
CA ILE A 111 -13.88 -0.88 -4.45
C ILE A 111 -12.70 -0.51 -5.39
N MET A 112 -12.51 -1.25 -6.47
CA MET A 112 -11.49 -0.96 -7.50
C MET A 112 -11.70 0.44 -8.10
N TYR A 113 -12.93 0.78 -8.50
CA TYR A 113 -13.23 2.11 -9.03
C TYR A 113 -13.14 3.21 -7.96
N TYR A 114 -13.47 2.89 -6.70
CA TYR A 114 -13.21 3.80 -5.57
C TYR A 114 -11.73 4.17 -5.47
N PHE A 115 -10.80 3.21 -5.62
CA PHE A 115 -9.36 3.48 -5.55
C PHE A 115 -8.91 4.51 -6.58
N VAL A 116 -9.45 4.46 -7.80
CA VAL A 116 -9.14 5.43 -8.87
C VAL A 116 -9.42 6.86 -8.40
N PHE A 117 -10.64 7.12 -7.92
CA PHE A 117 -11.04 8.46 -7.50
C PHE A 117 -10.39 8.86 -6.19
N SER A 118 -10.38 7.99 -5.19
CA SER A 118 -9.86 8.28 -3.86
C SER A 118 -8.38 8.64 -3.91
N MET A 119 -7.55 7.83 -4.58
CA MET A 119 -6.10 8.08 -4.64
C MET A 119 -5.78 9.37 -5.40
N THR A 120 -6.38 9.56 -6.57
CA THR A 120 -6.12 10.76 -7.38
C THR A 120 -6.62 12.05 -6.73
N LEU A 121 -7.79 12.05 -6.10
CA LEU A 121 -8.30 13.20 -5.36
C LEU A 121 -7.44 13.50 -4.13
N GLN A 122 -6.99 12.48 -3.40
CA GLN A 122 -6.05 12.66 -2.29
C GLN A 122 -4.75 13.29 -2.75
N MET A 123 -4.11 12.75 -3.78
CA MET A 123 -2.84 13.25 -4.30
C MET A 123 -2.97 14.69 -4.85
N TYR A 124 -4.09 14.99 -5.50
CA TYR A 124 -4.43 16.34 -5.96
C TYR A 124 -4.56 17.33 -4.80
N LEU A 125 -5.22 16.95 -3.70
CA LEU A 125 -5.35 17.79 -2.51
C LEU A 125 -4.03 17.88 -1.71
N GLN A 126 -3.26 16.79 -1.66
CA GLN A 126 -1.97 16.71 -1.00
C GLN A 126 -0.93 17.62 -1.64
N ALA A 127 -0.87 17.65 -2.98
CA ALA A 127 -0.01 18.58 -3.72
C ALA A 127 -0.23 20.05 -3.33
N GLN A 128 -1.48 20.40 -2.99
CA GLN A 128 -1.88 21.74 -2.52
C GLN A 128 -1.72 21.95 -1.01
N ARG A 129 -1.16 20.97 -0.29
CA ARG A 129 -1.00 20.96 1.18
C ARG A 129 -2.34 20.97 1.94
N LYS A 130 -3.44 20.55 1.31
CA LYS A 130 -4.79 20.46 1.91
C LYS A 130 -5.00 19.12 2.63
N ASN A 131 -4.05 18.70 3.45
CA ASN A 131 -4.08 17.37 4.10
C ASN A 131 -5.12 17.26 5.23
N LEU A 132 -5.47 18.39 5.86
CA LEU A 132 -6.44 18.41 6.96
C LEU A 132 -7.83 17.91 6.53
N ILE A 133 -8.31 18.33 5.35
CA ILE A 133 -9.61 17.88 4.84
C ILE A 133 -9.60 16.38 4.54
N ILE A 134 -8.49 15.86 3.99
CA ILE A 134 -8.33 14.43 3.74
C ILE A 134 -8.42 13.66 5.07
N GLY A 135 -7.70 14.11 6.10
CA GLY A 135 -7.72 13.47 7.42
C GLY A 135 -9.11 13.46 8.05
N TRP A 136 -9.84 14.58 7.98
CA TRP A 136 -11.22 14.66 8.51
C TRP A 136 -12.18 13.75 7.74
N LEU A 137 -12.16 13.77 6.41
CA LEU A 137 -13.02 12.92 5.61
C LEU A 137 -12.71 11.43 5.83
N SER A 138 -11.43 11.05 5.94
CA SER A 138 -11.02 9.69 6.29
C SER A 138 -11.48 9.27 7.69
N SER A 139 -11.42 10.16 8.66
CA SER A 139 -11.90 9.90 10.03
C SER A 139 -13.42 9.71 10.06
N VAL A 140 -14.18 10.55 9.35
CA VAL A 140 -15.63 10.42 9.23
C VAL A 140 -16.00 9.13 8.51
N SER A 141 -15.32 8.81 7.42
CA SER A 141 -15.50 7.55 6.68
C SER A 141 -15.23 6.33 7.57
N PHE A 142 -14.18 6.35 8.38
CA PHE A 142 -13.87 5.28 9.33
C PHE A 142 -14.96 5.11 10.40
N VAL A 143 -15.42 6.22 11.02
CA VAL A 143 -16.52 6.17 11.99
C VAL A 143 -17.80 5.66 11.34
N ALA A 144 -18.12 6.12 10.13
CA ALA A 144 -19.26 5.61 9.36
C ALA A 144 -19.12 4.11 9.09
N HIS A 145 -17.92 3.64 8.72
CA HIS A 145 -17.65 2.22 8.48
C HIS A 145 -17.91 1.36 9.72
N LEU A 146 -17.49 1.79 10.90
CA LEU A 146 -17.74 1.07 12.16
C LEU A 146 -19.23 0.94 12.45
N ASN A 147 -19.98 2.05 12.32
CA ASN A 147 -21.42 2.08 12.58
C ASN A 147 -22.20 1.24 11.55
N LEU A 148 -21.85 1.35 10.26
CA LEU A 148 -22.49 0.58 9.19
C LEU A 148 -22.17 -0.91 9.31
N SER A 149 -20.94 -1.27 9.65
CA SER A 149 -20.57 -2.67 9.89
C SER A 149 -21.33 -3.24 11.08
N TRP A 150 -21.45 -2.49 12.18
CA TRP A 150 -22.28 -2.90 13.32
C TRP A 150 -23.75 -3.10 12.93
N LEU A 151 -24.32 -2.18 12.17
CA LEU A 151 -25.70 -2.25 11.71
C LEU A 151 -25.95 -3.42 10.76
N PHE A 152 -25.19 -3.52 9.67
CA PHE A 152 -25.42 -4.53 8.63
C PHE A 152 -25.03 -5.94 9.08
N VAL A 153 -23.93 -6.08 9.81
CA VAL A 153 -23.45 -7.41 10.22
C VAL A 153 -24.18 -7.90 11.46
N TYR A 154 -24.28 -7.10 12.53
CA TYR A 154 -24.82 -7.58 13.81
C TYR A 154 -26.31 -7.33 14.00
N LYS A 155 -26.82 -6.16 13.58
CA LYS A 155 -28.25 -5.84 13.79
C LYS A 155 -29.14 -6.45 12.72
N LEU A 156 -28.70 -6.41 11.46
CA LEU A 156 -29.46 -6.92 10.32
C LEU A 156 -29.06 -8.36 9.93
N ASN A 157 -28.02 -8.93 10.57
CA ASN A 157 -27.55 -10.30 10.33
C ASN A 157 -27.27 -10.61 8.85
N LEU A 158 -26.76 -9.65 8.09
CA LEU A 158 -26.49 -9.80 6.65
C LEU A 158 -25.15 -10.48 6.33
N GLY A 159 -24.41 -10.93 7.35
CA GLY A 159 -23.14 -11.67 7.19
C GLY A 159 -22.10 -10.93 6.32
N ILE A 160 -21.41 -11.68 5.46
CA ILE A 160 -20.35 -11.16 4.56
C ILE A 160 -20.90 -10.09 3.59
N PRO A 161 -22.04 -10.27 2.89
CA PRO A 161 -22.63 -9.20 2.09
C PRO A 161 -22.86 -7.90 2.88
N GLY A 162 -23.31 -7.99 4.13
CA GLY A 162 -23.45 -6.84 5.02
C GLY A 162 -22.14 -6.08 5.24
N ALA A 163 -21.04 -6.81 5.48
CA ALA A 163 -19.72 -6.22 5.63
C ALA A 163 -19.22 -5.55 4.32
N MET A 164 -19.46 -6.17 3.16
CA MET A 164 -19.08 -5.59 1.87
C MET A 164 -19.88 -4.33 1.56
N VAL A 165 -21.19 -4.30 1.85
CA VAL A 165 -22.03 -3.10 1.70
C VAL A 165 -21.54 -1.99 2.62
N ALA A 166 -21.26 -2.29 3.90
CA ALA A 166 -20.71 -1.33 4.85
C ALA A 166 -19.42 -0.71 4.32
N MET A 167 -18.51 -1.54 3.79
CA MET A 167 -17.25 -1.12 3.19
C MET A 167 -17.49 -0.19 2.01
N ILE A 168 -18.29 -0.60 1.01
CA ILE A 168 -18.57 0.19 -0.20
C ILE A 168 -19.18 1.55 0.15
N ILE A 169 -20.19 1.60 1.03
CA ILE A 169 -20.82 2.86 1.41
C ILE A 169 -19.82 3.78 2.11
N SER A 170 -19.04 3.25 3.04
CA SER A 170 -18.05 4.03 3.79
C SER A 170 -16.91 4.55 2.91
N THR A 171 -16.40 3.75 1.97
CA THR A 171 -15.31 4.18 1.09
C THR A 171 -15.81 5.18 0.06
N TRP A 172 -16.97 4.96 -0.56
CA TRP A 172 -17.54 5.93 -1.50
C TRP A 172 -17.96 7.24 -0.84
N SER A 173 -18.35 7.25 0.43
CA SER A 173 -18.63 8.51 1.14
C SER A 173 -17.39 9.40 1.24
N LEU A 174 -16.18 8.82 1.36
CA LEU A 174 -14.91 9.55 1.29
C LEU A 174 -14.74 10.24 -0.07
N VAL A 175 -14.92 9.48 -1.17
CA VAL A 175 -14.80 10.01 -2.54
C VAL A 175 -15.82 11.11 -2.78
N ILE A 176 -17.08 10.89 -2.38
CA ILE A 176 -18.13 11.89 -2.51
C ILE A 176 -17.76 13.16 -1.72
N GLY A 177 -17.28 13.03 -0.49
CA GLY A 177 -16.81 14.17 0.30
C GLY A 177 -15.66 14.94 -0.37
N GLN A 178 -14.70 14.23 -0.96
CA GLN A 178 -13.60 14.86 -1.70
C GLN A 178 -14.07 15.54 -2.98
N LEU A 179 -14.99 14.92 -3.74
CA LEU A 179 -15.59 15.52 -4.94
C LEU A 179 -16.39 16.77 -4.58
N ILE A 180 -17.19 16.75 -3.51
CA ILE A 180 -17.92 17.92 -3.00
C ILE A 180 -16.92 19.02 -2.66
N TYR A 181 -15.81 18.71 -1.98
CA TYR A 181 -14.80 19.71 -1.63
C TYR A 181 -14.10 20.30 -2.88
N VAL A 182 -13.76 19.48 -3.87
CA VAL A 182 -13.09 19.96 -5.09
C VAL A 182 -14.06 20.77 -5.97
N PHE A 183 -15.30 20.30 -6.15
CA PHE A 183 -16.28 20.92 -7.05
C PHE A 183 -17.06 22.06 -6.41
N GLY A 184 -17.21 22.06 -5.08
CA GLY A 184 -17.96 23.09 -4.34
C GLY A 184 -17.19 24.40 -4.11
N GLY A 185 -16.08 24.61 -4.82
CA GLY A 185 -15.39 25.90 -4.87
C GLY A 185 -14.25 26.09 -3.87
N TRP A 186 -13.86 25.07 -3.10
CA TRP A 186 -12.73 25.17 -2.16
C TRP A 186 -11.34 25.00 -2.81
N CYS A 187 -11.31 24.74 -4.12
CA CYS A 187 -10.11 24.63 -4.96
C CYS A 187 -10.21 25.52 -6.23
N PRO A 188 -10.48 26.84 -6.11
CA PRO A 188 -10.90 27.67 -7.25
C PRO A 188 -9.77 27.93 -8.27
N GLN A 189 -8.52 27.93 -7.82
CA GLN A 189 -7.36 28.17 -8.69
C GLN A 189 -6.96 26.91 -9.45
N THR A 190 -7.13 25.75 -8.82
CA THR A 190 -6.61 24.47 -9.30
C THR A 190 -7.69 23.60 -9.97
N TRP A 191 -8.98 23.91 -9.78
CA TRP A 191 -10.09 23.23 -10.44
C TRP A 191 -11.00 24.25 -11.13
N ARG A 192 -10.95 24.26 -12.46
CA ARG A 192 -11.79 25.13 -13.33
C ARG A 192 -12.90 24.37 -14.05
N GLY A 193 -13.19 23.14 -13.62
CA GLY A 193 -14.14 22.25 -14.26
C GLY A 193 -13.51 21.33 -15.31
N PHE A 194 -14.38 20.56 -15.97
CA PHE A 194 -13.97 19.62 -17.01
C PHE A 194 -13.47 20.33 -18.26
N SER A 195 -12.41 19.79 -18.85
CA SER A 195 -11.71 20.43 -19.96
C SER A 195 -11.38 19.44 -21.07
N LYS A 196 -11.55 19.85 -22.33
CA LYS A 196 -11.14 19.05 -23.50
C LYS A 196 -9.62 18.82 -23.54
N TYR A 197 -8.83 19.69 -22.91
CA TYR A 197 -7.37 19.53 -22.79
C TYR A 197 -6.95 18.30 -21.98
N ALA A 198 -7.88 17.70 -21.22
CA ALA A 198 -7.66 16.42 -20.56
C ALA A 198 -7.44 15.26 -21.55
N PHE A 199 -7.92 15.36 -22.79
CA PHE A 199 -7.75 14.32 -23.82
C PHE A 199 -6.51 14.53 -24.70
N ALA A 200 -5.85 15.68 -24.58
CA ALA A 200 -4.63 15.99 -25.32
C ALA A 200 -3.40 15.52 -24.54
N ASP A 201 -2.36 15.10 -25.26
CA ASP A 201 -1.02 14.81 -24.71
C ASP A 201 -1.03 13.88 -23.48
N LEU A 202 -1.71 12.73 -23.61
CA LEU A 202 -1.82 11.72 -22.55
C LEU A 202 -0.56 10.86 -22.41
N TRP A 203 0.27 10.77 -23.44
CA TRP A 203 1.40 9.84 -23.47
C TRP A 203 2.43 10.07 -22.35
N PRO A 204 2.83 11.31 -22.01
CA PRO A 204 3.72 11.55 -20.86
C PRO A 204 3.12 11.05 -19.54
N VAL A 205 1.82 11.27 -19.32
CA VAL A 205 1.11 10.80 -18.12
C VAL A 205 1.06 9.28 -18.09
N VAL A 206 0.73 8.64 -19.21
CA VAL A 206 0.72 7.17 -19.34
C VAL A 206 2.10 6.58 -19.03
N LYS A 207 3.16 7.12 -19.63
CA LYS A 207 4.53 6.64 -19.40
C LYS A 207 4.93 6.74 -17.93
N LEU A 208 4.65 7.89 -17.29
CA LEU A 208 4.96 8.10 -15.88
C LEU A 208 4.12 7.22 -14.95
N SER A 209 2.82 7.09 -15.21
CA SER A 209 1.92 6.20 -14.47
C SER A 209 2.35 4.75 -14.59
N VAL A 210 2.62 4.24 -15.80
CA VAL A 210 3.09 2.86 -15.99
C VAL A 210 4.40 2.63 -15.24
N SER A 211 5.35 3.55 -15.32
CA SER A 211 6.61 3.44 -14.59
C SER A 211 6.42 3.40 -13.07
N SER A 212 5.52 4.22 -12.54
CA SER A 212 5.21 4.28 -11.11
C SER A 212 4.46 3.02 -10.66
N GLY A 213 3.55 2.52 -11.49
CA GLY A 213 2.88 1.23 -11.33
C GLY A 213 3.87 0.08 -11.23
N VAL A 214 4.78 -0.05 -12.19
CA VAL A 214 5.81 -1.10 -12.19
C VAL A 214 6.71 -0.99 -10.96
N MET A 215 7.18 0.22 -10.62
CA MET A 215 8.04 0.45 -9.45
C MET A 215 7.42 -0.10 -8.16
N LEU A 216 6.15 0.25 -7.88
CA LEU A 216 5.44 -0.16 -6.67
C LEU A 216 4.99 -1.63 -6.71
N CYS A 217 4.59 -2.13 -7.88
CA CYS A 217 4.26 -3.55 -8.05
C CYS A 217 5.45 -4.45 -7.76
N LEU A 218 6.66 -4.09 -8.21
CA LEU A 218 7.88 -4.85 -7.91
C LEU A 218 8.14 -4.92 -6.40
N GLU A 219 7.82 -3.87 -5.64
CA GLU A 219 7.94 -3.86 -4.17
C GLU A 219 6.91 -4.78 -3.50
N PHE A 220 5.64 -4.69 -3.90
CA PHE A 220 4.60 -5.54 -3.30
C PHE A 220 4.75 -7.00 -3.68
N TRP A 221 5.08 -7.30 -4.94
CA TRP A 221 5.26 -8.66 -5.41
C TRP A 221 6.50 -9.31 -4.81
N TYR A 222 7.56 -8.54 -4.56
CA TYR A 222 8.75 -9.04 -3.85
C TYR A 222 8.38 -9.62 -2.48
N ASN A 223 7.63 -8.85 -1.67
CA ASN A 223 7.15 -9.31 -0.37
C ASN A 223 6.23 -10.54 -0.50
N ALA A 224 5.30 -10.52 -1.47
CA ALA A 224 4.38 -11.64 -1.70
C ALA A 224 5.11 -12.95 -2.07
N VAL A 225 6.13 -12.88 -2.93
CA VAL A 225 6.95 -14.04 -3.32
C VAL A 225 7.68 -14.62 -2.12
N LEU A 226 8.29 -13.79 -1.27
CA LEU A 226 9.02 -14.27 -0.10
C LEU A 226 8.09 -14.90 0.95
N VAL A 227 6.92 -14.31 1.18
CA VAL A 227 5.90 -14.91 2.05
C VAL A 227 5.40 -16.25 1.51
N LEU A 228 5.19 -16.34 0.19
CA LEU A 228 4.80 -17.59 -0.46
C LEU A 228 5.87 -18.68 -0.28
N LEU A 229 7.15 -18.34 -0.48
CA LEU A 229 8.26 -19.27 -0.25
C LEU A 229 8.31 -19.75 1.21
N ALA A 230 8.16 -18.85 2.18
CA ALA A 230 8.08 -19.22 3.59
C ALA A 230 6.92 -20.19 3.88
N GLY A 231 5.81 -20.08 3.16
CA GLY A 231 4.64 -20.96 3.28
C GLY A 231 4.89 -22.42 2.87
N TYR A 232 5.87 -22.70 2.03
CA TYR A 232 6.21 -24.06 1.57
C TYR A 232 7.18 -24.83 2.48
N MET A 233 7.53 -24.29 3.65
CA MET A 233 8.51 -24.92 4.56
C MET A 233 7.90 -26.01 5.46
N LYS A 234 8.67 -27.06 5.78
CA LYS A 234 8.17 -28.28 6.46
C LYS A 234 7.70 -28.09 7.92
N ASN A 235 8.18 -27.07 8.63
CA ASN A 235 7.80 -26.74 10.02
C ASN A 235 6.87 -25.50 10.08
N ALA A 236 5.85 -25.48 9.22
CA ALA A 236 5.12 -24.25 8.88
C ALA A 236 4.27 -23.66 10.00
N THR A 237 3.57 -24.43 10.84
CA THR A 237 2.46 -23.85 11.61
C THR A 237 2.89 -22.82 12.67
N ILE A 238 3.89 -23.14 13.50
CA ILE A 238 4.38 -22.21 14.54
C ILE A 238 5.18 -21.06 13.92
N ALA A 239 6.03 -21.36 12.93
CA ALA A 239 6.88 -20.37 12.27
C ALA A 239 6.06 -19.39 11.42
N VAL A 240 5.04 -19.86 10.69
CA VAL A 240 4.12 -19.02 9.90
C VAL A 240 3.20 -18.22 10.80
N ALA A 241 2.76 -18.76 11.95
CA ALA A 241 2.00 -17.98 12.93
C ALA A 241 2.84 -16.82 13.49
N ALA A 242 4.10 -17.08 13.88
CA ALA A 242 5.01 -16.04 14.35
C ALA A 242 5.35 -15.02 13.24
N LEU A 243 5.58 -15.47 12.01
CA LEU A 243 5.79 -14.61 10.84
C LEU A 243 4.58 -13.72 10.59
N SER A 244 3.36 -14.27 10.63
CA SER A 244 2.12 -13.50 10.46
C SER A 244 1.99 -12.39 11.48
N ILE A 245 2.33 -12.64 12.75
CA ILE A 245 2.35 -11.60 13.80
C ILE A 245 3.35 -10.50 13.43
N CYS A 246 4.57 -10.88 13.04
CA CYS A 246 5.61 -9.94 12.66
C CYS A 246 5.23 -9.09 11.43
N LEU A 247 4.65 -9.71 10.41
CA LEU A 247 4.19 -9.02 9.20
C LEU A 247 3.04 -8.05 9.49
N ASN A 248 2.14 -8.38 10.42
CA ASN A 248 1.11 -7.44 10.88
C ASN A 248 1.73 -6.21 11.56
N ILE A 249 2.72 -6.42 12.43
CA ILE A 249 3.47 -5.35 13.09
C ILE A 249 4.16 -4.46 12.04
N ILE A 250 4.85 -5.06 11.08
CA ILE A 250 5.47 -4.34 9.96
C ILE A 250 4.41 -3.58 9.17
N GLY A 251 3.26 -4.20 8.89
CA GLY A 251 2.17 -3.55 8.16
C GLY A 251 1.63 -2.30 8.87
N TRP A 252 1.51 -2.32 10.20
CA TRP A 252 1.09 -1.14 10.97
C TRP A 252 2.13 -0.03 10.95
N GLU A 253 3.41 -0.37 11.14
CA GLU A 253 4.51 0.60 11.05
C GLU A 253 4.62 1.19 9.64
N PHE A 254 4.48 0.36 8.60
CA PHE A 254 4.55 0.78 7.21
C PHE A 254 3.51 1.84 6.85
N MET A 255 2.34 1.87 7.50
CA MET A 255 1.35 2.94 7.28
C MET A 255 1.87 4.33 7.72
N ILE A 256 2.70 4.37 8.77
CA ILE A 256 3.37 5.61 9.19
C ILE A 256 4.41 6.00 8.13
N SER A 257 5.18 5.02 7.66
CA SER A 257 6.24 5.23 6.67
C SER A 257 5.69 5.62 5.28
N LEU A 258 4.50 5.13 4.89
CA LEU A 258 3.76 5.62 3.73
C LEU A 258 3.36 7.11 3.88
N GLY A 259 3.00 7.55 5.09
CA GLY A 259 2.76 8.95 5.36
C GLY A 259 3.99 9.83 5.10
N PHE A 260 5.18 9.36 5.51
CA PHE A 260 6.44 10.03 5.20
C PHE A 260 6.82 9.95 3.72
N LEU A 261 6.52 8.84 3.03
CA LEU A 261 6.71 8.72 1.58
C LEU A 261 5.93 9.81 0.84
N THR A 262 4.62 9.93 1.10
CA THR A 262 3.78 10.97 0.48
C THR A 262 4.22 12.37 0.90
N GLY A 263 4.58 12.56 2.17
CA GLY A 263 5.10 13.84 2.67
C GLY A 263 6.40 14.27 1.96
N ALA A 264 7.34 13.36 1.80
CA ALA A 264 8.59 13.61 1.07
C ALA A 264 8.33 13.88 -0.41
N CYS A 265 7.47 13.07 -1.05
CA CYS A 265 7.08 13.24 -2.45
C CYS A 265 6.50 14.64 -2.71
N VAL A 266 5.46 15.03 -1.98
CA VAL A 266 4.78 16.32 -2.14
C VAL A 266 5.75 17.48 -1.90
N ARG A 267 6.55 17.44 -0.83
CA ARG A 267 7.47 18.53 -0.52
C ARG A 267 8.55 18.62 -1.61
N VAL A 268 9.18 17.53 -2.00
CA VAL A 268 10.21 17.54 -3.06
C VAL A 268 9.64 18.00 -4.39
N ALA A 269 8.48 17.48 -4.80
CA ALA A 269 7.82 17.88 -6.04
C ALA A 269 7.48 19.38 -6.05
N ASN A 270 6.92 19.92 -4.96
CA ASN A 270 6.59 21.34 -4.87
C ASN A 270 7.84 22.23 -4.87
N GLU A 271 8.89 21.88 -4.11
CA GLU A 271 10.11 22.69 -4.08
C GLU A 271 10.86 22.65 -5.41
N LEU A 272 10.92 21.47 -6.06
CA LEU A 272 11.46 21.33 -7.41
C LEU A 272 10.68 22.17 -8.41
N GLY A 273 9.35 22.07 -8.42
CA GLY A 273 8.50 22.87 -9.29
C GLY A 273 8.65 24.38 -9.08
N SER A 274 8.97 24.82 -7.85
CA SER A 274 9.19 26.24 -7.54
C SER A 274 10.57 26.76 -7.93
N GLY A 275 11.46 25.91 -8.45
CA GLY A 275 12.81 26.29 -8.80
C GLY A 275 13.81 26.27 -7.63
N ASP A 276 13.43 25.77 -6.45
CA ASP A 276 14.24 25.87 -5.22
C ASP A 276 14.90 24.53 -4.83
N ALA A 277 16.10 24.31 -5.37
CA ALA A 277 16.89 23.12 -5.10
C ALA A 277 17.33 23.02 -3.63
N LYS A 278 17.52 24.16 -2.95
CA LYS A 278 17.93 24.18 -1.54
C LYS A 278 16.77 23.77 -0.64
N ALA A 279 15.57 24.27 -0.92
CA ALA A 279 14.36 23.85 -0.21
C ALA A 279 14.05 22.37 -0.45
N ALA A 280 14.27 21.85 -1.67
CA ALA A 280 14.14 20.43 -1.97
C ALA A 280 15.11 19.58 -1.11
N LYS A 281 16.41 19.92 -1.09
CA LYS A 281 17.42 19.25 -0.23
C LYS A 281 17.04 19.32 1.26
N PHE A 282 16.52 20.47 1.71
CA PHE A 282 16.08 20.65 3.09
C PHE A 282 14.87 19.75 3.42
N ALA A 283 13.88 19.68 2.52
CA ALA A 283 12.71 18.82 2.69
C ALA A 283 13.10 17.33 2.78
N ILE A 284 14.05 16.88 1.96
CA ILE A 284 14.59 15.52 2.00
C ILE A 284 15.23 15.24 3.36
N LYS A 285 16.12 16.12 3.81
CA LYS A 285 16.85 15.97 5.08
C LYS A 285 15.89 15.90 6.27
N ILE A 286 14.91 16.80 6.35
CA ILE A 286 13.96 16.84 7.47
C ILE A 286 13.05 15.61 7.48
N ASN A 287 12.53 15.18 6.32
CA ASN A 287 11.71 13.96 6.25
C ASN A 287 12.53 12.72 6.67
N LEU A 288 13.75 12.56 6.14
CA LEU A 288 14.63 11.45 6.51
C LEU A 288 14.97 11.45 8.00
N CYS A 289 15.40 12.59 8.55
CA CYS A 289 15.73 12.68 9.97
C CYS A 289 14.53 12.37 10.88
N THR A 290 13.35 12.88 10.53
CA THR A 290 12.13 12.66 11.33
C THR A 290 11.68 11.21 11.27
N SER A 291 11.63 10.63 10.06
CA SER A 291 11.21 9.25 9.88
C SER A 291 12.20 8.28 10.51
N LEU A 292 13.52 8.48 10.31
CA LEU A 292 14.56 7.67 10.93
C LEU A 292 14.50 7.76 12.47
N SER A 293 14.24 8.94 13.04
CA SER A 293 14.13 9.09 14.49
C SER A 293 12.98 8.25 15.05
N LEU A 294 11.82 8.27 14.39
CA LEU A 294 10.68 7.41 14.76
C LEU A 294 10.98 5.93 14.54
N GLY A 295 11.64 5.59 13.44
CA GLY A 295 12.09 4.23 13.13
C GLY A 295 13.03 3.66 14.19
N VAL A 296 13.97 4.46 14.68
CA VAL A 296 14.86 4.07 15.80
C VAL A 296 14.06 3.84 17.07
N ILE A 297 13.09 4.71 17.39
CA ILE A 297 12.23 4.53 18.57
C ILE A 297 11.45 3.21 18.46
N PHE A 298 10.78 2.95 17.33
CA PHE A 298 10.03 1.70 17.13
C PHE A 298 10.96 0.47 17.12
N SER A 299 12.12 0.55 16.48
CA SER A 299 13.12 -0.51 16.45
C SER A 299 13.57 -0.89 17.88
N VAL A 300 13.89 0.10 18.72
CA VAL A 300 14.26 -0.12 20.13
C VAL A 300 13.09 -0.72 20.91
N LEU A 301 11.86 -0.24 20.70
CA LEU A 301 10.67 -0.80 21.35
C LEU A 301 10.50 -2.30 21.02
N PHE A 302 10.69 -2.71 19.77
CA PHE A 302 10.58 -4.12 19.39
C PHE A 302 11.75 -4.98 19.89
N LEU A 303 12.97 -4.42 19.97
CA LEU A 303 14.11 -5.14 20.56
C LEU A 303 13.92 -5.38 22.06
N VAL A 304 13.44 -4.37 22.80
CA VAL A 304 13.31 -4.45 24.26
C VAL A 304 12.03 -5.19 24.68
N PHE A 305 10.91 -4.89 24.04
CA PHE A 305 9.60 -5.39 24.44
C PHE A 305 9.03 -6.48 23.51
N GLY A 306 9.81 -6.99 22.54
CA GLY A 306 9.33 -7.94 21.54
C GLY A 306 8.65 -9.19 22.12
N HIS A 307 9.17 -9.74 23.22
CA HIS A 307 8.53 -10.86 23.91
C HIS A 307 7.16 -10.47 24.51
N PHE A 308 7.05 -9.32 25.18
CA PHE A 308 5.79 -8.83 25.74
C PHE A 308 4.77 -8.47 24.65
N LEU A 309 5.21 -7.76 23.61
CA LEU A 309 4.38 -7.38 22.47
C LEU A 309 3.81 -8.59 21.73
N SER A 310 4.53 -9.72 21.70
CA SER A 310 4.02 -10.94 21.09
C SER A 310 2.74 -11.46 21.76
N TYR A 311 2.59 -11.29 23.08
CA TYR A 311 1.40 -11.74 23.82
C TYR A 311 0.14 -10.94 23.53
N ILE A 312 0.25 -9.76 22.89
CA ILE A 312 -0.91 -9.03 22.39
C ILE A 312 -1.60 -9.82 21.26
N PHE A 313 -0.82 -10.62 20.51
CA PHE A 313 -1.31 -11.36 19.34
C PHE A 313 -1.53 -12.85 19.60
N THR A 314 -0.89 -13.43 20.62
CA THR A 314 -0.98 -14.88 20.89
C THR A 314 -0.97 -15.20 22.38
N SER A 315 -1.74 -16.21 22.76
CA SER A 315 -1.67 -16.82 24.09
C SER A 315 -0.66 -17.97 24.18
N SER A 316 -0.10 -18.42 23.04
CA SER A 316 0.89 -19.51 23.01
C SER A 316 2.29 -19.01 23.34
N THR A 317 2.88 -19.59 24.39
CA THR A 317 4.26 -19.30 24.80
C THR A 317 5.29 -19.75 23.76
N GLU A 318 4.99 -20.78 22.97
CA GLU A 318 5.86 -21.26 21.89
C GLU A 318 5.93 -20.24 20.75
N VAL A 319 4.78 -19.71 20.33
CA VAL A 319 4.71 -18.66 19.30
C VAL A 319 5.41 -17.38 19.80
N ALA A 320 5.18 -16.99 21.05
CA ALA A 320 5.84 -15.83 21.67
C ALA A 320 7.37 -15.95 21.67
N LYS A 321 7.92 -17.13 21.98
CA LYS A 321 9.36 -17.39 21.90
C LYS A 321 9.91 -17.27 20.48
N VAL A 322 9.18 -17.77 19.48
CA VAL A 322 9.59 -17.66 18.08
C VAL A 322 9.58 -16.20 17.62
N VAL A 323 8.52 -15.43 17.93
CA VAL A 323 8.45 -13.98 17.67
C VAL A 323 9.61 -13.25 18.33
N SER A 324 9.90 -13.55 19.61
CA SER A 324 11.04 -12.99 20.32
C SER A 324 12.38 -13.30 19.63
N SER A 325 12.51 -14.49 19.03
CA SER A 325 13.71 -14.88 18.27
C SER A 325 13.84 -14.19 16.90
N LEU A 326 12.76 -13.55 16.43
CA LEU A 326 12.68 -12.75 15.20
C LEU A 326 12.76 -11.25 15.47
N SER A 327 12.74 -10.83 16.75
CA SER A 327 12.75 -9.41 17.17
C SER A 327 13.87 -8.59 16.54
N VAL A 328 15.07 -9.17 16.39
CA VAL A 328 16.21 -8.49 15.75
C VAL A 328 15.94 -8.23 14.27
N LEU A 329 15.44 -9.23 13.52
CA LEU A 329 15.09 -9.06 12.12
C LEU A 329 13.93 -8.07 11.95
N LEU A 330 12.94 -8.14 12.84
CA LEU A 330 11.82 -7.20 12.89
C LEU A 330 12.29 -5.76 13.13
N ALA A 331 13.16 -5.56 14.12
CA ALA A 331 13.71 -4.25 14.45
C ALA A 331 14.55 -3.66 13.31
N LEU A 332 15.31 -4.49 12.60
CA LEU A 332 16.04 -4.09 11.39
C LEU A 332 15.09 -3.74 10.24
N SER A 333 14.04 -4.55 10.02
CA SER A 333 13.02 -4.26 9.02
C SER A 333 12.31 -2.94 9.28
N VAL A 334 11.90 -2.69 10.54
CA VAL A 334 11.29 -1.41 10.95
C VAL A 334 12.23 -0.23 10.72
N LEU A 335 13.51 -0.39 11.03
CA LEU A 335 14.49 0.67 10.80
C LEU A 335 14.65 0.97 9.30
N LEU A 336 14.76 -0.06 8.46
CA LEU A 336 14.85 0.12 7.01
C LEU A 336 13.57 0.71 6.41
N ASN A 337 12.40 0.28 6.89
CA ASN A 337 11.10 0.82 6.49
C ASN A 337 10.90 2.28 6.88
N SER A 338 11.69 2.81 7.83
CA SER A 338 11.67 4.24 8.14
C SER A 338 12.52 5.10 7.19
N VAL A 339 13.39 4.49 6.38
CA VAL A 339 14.28 5.21 5.46
C VAL A 339 13.87 4.99 4.01
N GLN A 340 13.61 3.73 3.64
CA GLN A 340 13.36 3.33 2.27
C GLN A 340 12.14 4.03 1.64
N PRO A 341 10.96 4.08 2.28
CA PRO A 341 9.78 4.72 1.70
C PRO A 341 9.97 6.23 1.53
N VAL A 342 10.73 6.87 2.42
CA VAL A 342 11.06 8.30 2.30
C VAL A 342 11.85 8.54 1.02
N LEU A 343 12.91 7.75 0.77
CA LEU A 343 13.73 7.86 -0.43
C LEU A 343 12.94 7.54 -1.71
N SER A 344 12.06 6.54 -1.66
CA SER A 344 11.13 6.26 -2.76
C SER A 344 10.19 7.46 -3.00
N GLY A 345 9.70 8.10 -1.93
CA GLY A 345 8.91 9.34 -2.03
C GLY A 345 9.69 10.48 -2.68
N VAL A 346 10.97 10.67 -2.30
CA VAL A 346 11.87 11.64 -2.96
C VAL A 346 11.99 11.35 -4.44
N ALA A 347 12.19 10.10 -4.82
CA ALA A 347 12.32 9.70 -6.22
C ALA A 347 11.01 9.89 -7.01
N VAL A 348 9.85 9.62 -6.42
CA VAL A 348 8.55 9.92 -7.03
C VAL A 348 8.39 11.44 -7.20
N GLY A 349 8.68 12.23 -6.18
CA GLY A 349 8.58 13.70 -6.25
C GLY A 349 9.51 14.32 -7.29
N ALA A 350 10.67 13.71 -7.52
CA ALA A 350 11.64 14.10 -8.56
C ALA A 350 11.36 13.49 -9.95
N GLY A 351 10.37 12.60 -10.10
CA GLY A 351 10.04 11.98 -11.39
C GLY A 351 10.97 10.85 -11.83
N TRP A 352 11.67 10.20 -10.89
CA TRP A 352 12.65 9.14 -11.18
C TRP A 352 12.11 7.72 -11.08
N GLN A 353 10.80 7.53 -11.19
CA GLN A 353 10.14 6.24 -10.95
C GLN A 353 10.69 5.12 -11.85
N SER A 354 11.14 5.44 -13.07
CA SER A 354 11.73 4.44 -13.98
C SER A 354 13.07 3.94 -13.48
N VAL A 355 13.92 4.83 -12.97
CA VAL A 355 15.21 4.48 -12.39
C VAL A 355 15.01 3.57 -11.17
N VAL A 356 14.08 3.95 -10.30
CA VAL A 356 13.75 3.14 -9.11
C VAL A 356 13.20 1.76 -9.50
N ALA A 357 12.37 1.65 -10.54
CA ALA A 357 11.90 0.36 -11.02
C ALA A 357 13.07 -0.57 -11.43
N TYR A 358 14.11 -0.06 -12.11
CA TYR A 358 15.30 -0.86 -12.44
C TYR A 358 16.11 -1.24 -11.19
N VAL A 359 16.25 -0.32 -10.23
CA VAL A 359 16.90 -0.60 -8.94
C VAL A 359 16.14 -1.70 -8.18
N ASN A 360 14.81 -1.67 -8.18
CA ASN A 360 13.95 -2.67 -7.55
C ASN A 360 14.14 -4.04 -8.18
N LEU A 361 14.18 -4.11 -9.52
CA LEU A 361 14.45 -5.36 -10.23
C LEU A 361 15.79 -5.98 -9.82
N GLY A 362 16.86 -5.17 -9.77
CA GLY A 362 18.18 -5.63 -9.36
C GLY A 362 18.25 -6.05 -7.89
N CYS A 363 17.84 -5.18 -6.98
CA CYS A 363 18.01 -5.40 -5.55
C CYS A 363 17.10 -6.52 -5.02
N TYR A 364 15.84 -6.55 -5.46
CA TYR A 364 14.87 -7.51 -4.95
C TYR A 364 14.94 -8.85 -5.65
N TYR A 365 14.96 -8.87 -6.99
CA TYR A 365 14.80 -10.11 -7.74
C TYR A 365 16.13 -10.78 -8.07
N LEU A 366 17.19 -10.02 -8.36
CA LEU A 366 18.51 -10.61 -8.65
C LEU A 366 19.33 -10.93 -7.41
N ILE A 367 19.04 -10.27 -6.29
CA ILE A 367 19.85 -10.38 -5.06
C ILE A 367 19.00 -10.85 -3.88
N GLY A 368 17.96 -10.12 -3.52
CA GLY A 368 17.12 -10.41 -2.35
C GLY A 368 16.48 -11.79 -2.36
N ILE A 369 15.78 -12.16 -3.45
CA ILE A 369 15.14 -13.48 -3.60
C ILE A 369 16.19 -14.61 -3.56
N PRO A 370 17.27 -14.59 -4.37
CA PRO A 370 18.30 -15.63 -4.31
C PRO A 370 18.92 -15.80 -2.93
N ILE A 371 19.26 -14.71 -2.23
CA ILE A 371 19.80 -14.78 -0.85
C ILE A 371 18.76 -15.41 0.08
N GLY A 372 17.50 -15.02 -0.02
CA GLY A 372 16.42 -15.59 0.78
C GLY A 372 16.26 -17.09 0.55
N VAL A 373 16.26 -17.54 -0.70
CA VAL A 373 16.16 -18.95 -1.07
C VAL A 373 17.37 -19.75 -0.58
N LEU A 374 18.59 -19.24 -0.79
CA LEU A 374 19.82 -19.88 -0.35
C LEU A 374 19.85 -20.04 1.19
N LEU A 375 19.58 -18.97 1.92
CA LEU A 375 19.59 -19.01 3.39
C LEU A 375 18.43 -19.84 3.95
N GLY A 376 17.24 -19.72 3.36
CA GLY A 376 16.04 -20.41 3.82
C GLY A 376 16.11 -21.92 3.60
N TYR A 377 16.42 -22.36 2.38
CA TYR A 377 16.36 -23.77 2.00
C TYR A 377 17.72 -24.50 2.06
N VAL A 378 18.80 -23.86 1.62
CA VAL A 378 20.12 -24.52 1.53
C VAL A 378 20.83 -24.47 2.89
N ALA A 379 20.90 -23.29 3.51
CA ALA A 379 21.48 -23.13 4.84
C ALA A 379 20.54 -23.57 5.98
N LYS A 380 19.30 -23.99 5.65
CA LYS A 380 18.29 -24.49 6.60
C LYS A 380 17.99 -23.49 7.73
N LEU A 381 18.03 -22.19 7.45
CA LEU A 381 17.64 -21.14 8.39
C LEU A 381 16.12 -20.88 8.36
N ASP A 382 15.37 -21.66 7.59
CA ASP A 382 13.92 -21.60 7.44
C ASP A 382 13.45 -20.14 7.21
N VAL A 383 12.41 -19.72 7.93
CA VAL A 383 11.82 -18.38 7.87
C VAL A 383 12.84 -17.27 8.13
N LYS A 384 13.83 -17.50 9.01
CA LYS A 384 14.87 -16.50 9.29
C LYS A 384 15.73 -16.24 8.05
N GLY A 385 16.02 -17.29 7.28
CA GLY A 385 16.76 -17.17 6.03
C GLY A 385 16.01 -16.37 4.97
N ILE A 386 14.72 -16.67 4.77
CA ILE A 386 13.84 -15.95 3.84
C ILE A 386 13.74 -14.46 4.20
N TRP A 387 13.48 -14.17 5.48
CA TRP A 387 13.39 -12.80 5.97
C TRP A 387 14.74 -12.07 5.88
N THR A 388 15.86 -12.74 6.15
CA THR A 388 17.18 -12.14 5.96
C THR A 388 17.39 -11.73 4.49
N GLY A 389 16.97 -12.56 3.53
CA GLY A 389 16.94 -12.20 2.11
C GLY A 389 16.10 -10.95 1.81
N MET A 390 14.93 -10.83 2.45
CA MET A 390 14.07 -9.64 2.40
C MET A 390 14.83 -8.38 2.84
N VAL A 391 15.43 -8.44 4.03
CA VAL A 391 16.17 -7.34 4.64
C VAL A 391 17.36 -6.94 3.78
N CYS A 392 18.10 -7.91 3.22
CA CYS A 392 19.22 -7.64 2.33
C CYS A 392 18.79 -6.90 1.05
N GLY A 393 17.67 -7.31 0.42
CA GLY A 393 17.15 -6.64 -0.77
C GLY A 393 16.74 -5.20 -0.49
N VAL A 394 15.98 -4.98 0.59
CA VAL A 394 15.56 -3.63 1.03
C VAL A 394 16.75 -2.77 1.44
N ALA A 395 17.73 -3.32 2.17
CA ALA A 395 18.93 -2.59 2.56
C ALA A 395 19.74 -2.15 1.33
N LEU A 396 19.94 -3.03 0.35
CA LEU A 396 20.67 -2.70 -0.87
C LEU A 396 19.92 -1.63 -1.69
N GLN A 397 18.61 -1.76 -1.85
CA GLN A 397 17.79 -0.75 -2.52
C GLN A 397 17.88 0.61 -1.80
N THR A 398 17.81 0.62 -0.47
CA THR A 398 17.97 1.83 0.35
C THR A 398 19.32 2.49 0.12
N LEU A 399 20.41 1.71 0.13
CA LEU A 399 21.76 2.21 -0.16
C LEU A 399 21.87 2.80 -1.57
N MET A 400 21.29 2.14 -2.56
CA MET A 400 21.27 2.62 -3.95
C MET A 400 20.48 3.93 -4.08
N LEU A 401 19.31 4.02 -3.46
CA LEU A 401 18.51 5.25 -3.48
C LEU A 401 19.22 6.40 -2.75
N MET A 402 19.83 6.14 -1.58
CA MET A 402 20.65 7.14 -0.89
C MET A 402 21.80 7.63 -1.77
N TRP A 403 22.48 6.72 -2.47
CA TRP A 403 23.56 7.06 -3.39
C TRP A 403 23.06 7.91 -4.56
N ILE A 404 21.94 7.54 -5.18
CA ILE A 404 21.31 8.33 -6.27
C ILE A 404 20.97 9.73 -5.74
N THR A 405 20.22 9.83 -4.64
CA THR A 405 19.81 11.11 -4.02
C THR A 405 21.01 12.00 -3.67
N TRP A 406 22.11 11.42 -3.19
CA TRP A 406 23.32 12.16 -2.84
C TRP A 406 24.12 12.64 -4.06
N ARG A 407 24.12 11.85 -5.15
CA ARG A 407 24.85 12.17 -6.39
C ARG A 407 24.07 13.08 -7.33
N THR A 408 22.76 13.21 -7.16
CA THR A 408 21.94 14.11 -7.95
C THR A 408 22.40 15.56 -7.81
N ASP A 409 22.65 16.20 -8.95
CA ASP A 409 22.71 17.65 -9.03
C ASP A 409 21.29 18.22 -9.03
N TRP A 410 20.83 18.61 -7.84
CA TRP A 410 19.50 19.17 -7.63
C TRP A 410 19.30 20.54 -8.29
N ASP A 411 20.38 21.28 -8.55
CA ASP A 411 20.32 22.56 -9.23
C ASP A 411 20.05 22.37 -10.75
N ALA A 412 20.36 21.18 -11.29
CA ALA A 412 19.97 20.77 -12.64
C ALA A 412 18.56 20.12 -12.71
N GLN A 413 17.93 19.84 -11.57
CA GLN A 413 16.58 19.25 -11.51
C GLN A 413 15.46 20.27 -11.40
N VAL A 414 15.79 21.53 -11.07
CA VAL A 414 14.86 22.64 -10.92
C VAL A 414 14.63 23.42 -12.21
#